data_AF-A0A285M1C8-F1
#
_entry.id   AF-A0A285M1C8-F1
#
_cell.length_a   1.000
_cell.length_b   1.000
_cell.length_c   1.000
_cell.angle_alpha   90.00
_cell.angle_beta   90.00
_cell.angle_gamma   90.00
#
_symmetry.space_group_name_H-M   'P 1'
#
loop_
_entity.id
_entity.type
_entity.pdbx_description
1 polymer ?
#
loop_
_entity_poly.entity_id
_entity_poly.type
_entity_poly.pdbx_seq_one_letter_code
_entity_poly.pdbx_strand_id
1 'polypeptide(L)'
;MRLGMLMPYLDGLVTSGGFLREFAAAAEDCGLESIWTVEHVVVAQDYEPLYPYSPDGKMPGGDLGVPMTDPLETLAFLAGASTTLKLGTAMVVAPLHSPVVLAKRAATLDIQSGGRLLLGLGIGWQKEEYAAIGVPFADRGARLDECIGAMRALWTESPASYSGTHVSFDKQFCLPQPSRPVPIVLGGNSVPAVRRAGLVGDGWFPYTITSDDFARGADRIREIATAEGRSEDAVEMTIWPGSRDFTREFDADFVRPYVRAGASRIVLTPPMFGEESLLTGVERLADYVDRYRDEVGGEAVNTVNPVRVLDRVVLPAERAEDWLARWRADYLPGATARGLRAPRVLRAYHAADSIALQIIWELPGIYDFYGMRAVAAADPDVARFWADTDAIAISRERHIMAAEEQA
;
A
#
# COMPACT_ATOMS: atom_id res chain seq x y z
N MET A 1 10.71 -2.69 10.46
CA MET A 1 9.78 -3.43 9.59
C MET A 1 9.06 -2.43 8.71
N ARG A 2 8.99 -2.65 7.39
CA ARG A 2 8.25 -1.77 6.47
C ARG A 2 6.79 -2.19 6.41
N LEU A 3 5.88 -1.22 6.38
CA LEU A 3 4.44 -1.47 6.26
C LEU A 3 3.96 -1.01 4.89
N GLY A 4 3.24 -1.89 4.20
CA GLY A 4 2.48 -1.56 3.01
C GLY A 4 1.01 -1.88 3.20
N MET A 5 0.18 -1.52 2.24
CA MET A 5 -1.25 -1.82 2.25
C MET A 5 -1.72 -2.20 0.85
N LEU A 6 -2.64 -3.16 0.76
CA LEU A 6 -3.36 -3.42 -0.49
C LEU A 6 -4.37 -2.31 -0.77
N MET A 7 -4.58 -2.02 -2.05
CA MET A 7 -5.62 -1.10 -2.49
C MET A 7 -7.00 -1.64 -2.09
N PRO A 8 -7.90 -0.83 -1.50
CA PRO A 8 -9.28 -1.21 -1.27
C PRO A 8 -10.07 -1.32 -2.59
N TYR A 9 -10.33 -2.55 -3.02
CA TYR A 9 -11.22 -2.84 -4.14
C TYR A 9 -12.66 -2.94 -3.64
N LEU A 10 -13.30 -1.77 -3.52
CA LEU A 10 -14.71 -1.62 -3.18
C LEU A 10 -15.39 -0.75 -4.25
N ASP A 11 -16.64 -1.05 -4.56
CA ASP A 11 -17.42 -0.30 -5.55
C ASP A 11 -17.52 1.19 -5.14
N GLY A 12 -17.38 2.08 -6.13
CA GLY A 12 -17.34 3.53 -5.94
C GLY A 12 -16.04 4.13 -5.37
N LEU A 13 -15.17 3.34 -4.72
CA LEU A 13 -13.91 3.85 -4.15
C LEU A 13 -12.76 3.79 -5.16
N VAL A 14 -12.44 2.61 -5.66
CA VAL A 14 -11.24 2.40 -6.51
C VAL A 14 -11.33 3.12 -7.86
N THR A 15 -12.54 3.43 -8.32
CA THR A 15 -12.81 4.20 -9.55
C THR A 15 -12.87 5.71 -9.34
N SER A 16 -12.81 6.18 -8.08
CA SER A 16 -12.86 7.60 -7.74
C SER A 16 -11.47 8.23 -7.65
N GLY A 17 -11.13 9.12 -8.60
CA GLY A 17 -9.87 9.87 -8.52
C GLY A 17 -9.77 10.77 -7.28
N GLY A 18 -10.91 11.22 -6.74
CA GLY A 18 -10.94 11.93 -5.46
C GLY A 18 -10.51 11.01 -4.31
N PHE A 19 -11.07 9.80 -4.26
CA PHE A 19 -10.69 8.79 -3.28
C PHE A 19 -9.20 8.44 -3.35
N LEU A 20 -8.71 8.09 -4.53
CA LEU A 20 -7.33 7.66 -4.73
C LEU A 20 -6.31 8.72 -4.26
N ARG A 21 -6.63 10.00 -4.47
CA ARG A 21 -5.77 11.11 -4.05
C ARG A 21 -5.68 11.22 -2.53
N GLU A 22 -6.84 11.17 -1.86
CA GLU A 22 -6.89 11.29 -0.40
C GLU A 22 -6.35 10.04 0.28
N PHE A 23 -6.60 8.86 -0.29
CA PHE A 23 -6.03 7.61 0.19
C PHE A 23 -4.49 7.60 0.08
N ALA A 24 -3.94 8.11 -1.03
CA ALA A 24 -2.49 8.27 -1.18
C ALA A 24 -1.89 9.18 -0.10
N ALA A 25 -2.47 10.38 0.10
CA ALA A 25 -2.02 11.33 1.10
C ALA A 25 -2.11 10.73 2.52
N ALA A 26 -3.25 10.13 2.85
CA ALA A 26 -3.46 9.47 4.14
C ALA A 26 -2.47 8.33 4.38
N ALA A 27 -2.17 7.52 3.36
CA ALA A 27 -1.19 6.45 3.49
C ALA A 27 0.21 7.00 3.84
N GLU A 28 0.64 8.10 3.21
CA GLU A 28 1.90 8.77 3.54
C GLU A 28 1.89 9.35 4.96
N ASP A 29 0.83 10.05 5.33
CA ASP A 29 0.69 10.68 6.65
C ASP A 29 0.62 9.64 7.78
N CYS A 30 0.08 8.45 7.50
CA CYS A 30 0.08 7.32 8.43
C CYS A 30 1.44 6.60 8.48
N GLY A 31 2.38 6.93 7.60
CA GLY A 31 3.71 6.32 7.51
C GLY A 31 3.70 4.93 6.89
N LEU A 32 2.75 4.62 6.01
CA LEU A 32 2.86 3.48 5.10
C LEU A 32 3.98 3.77 4.09
N GLU A 33 4.80 2.77 3.83
CA GLU A 33 5.90 2.86 2.89
C GLU A 33 5.52 2.37 1.49
N SER A 34 4.40 1.66 1.33
CA SER A 34 3.90 1.23 0.01
C SER A 34 2.40 0.98 -0.09
N ILE A 35 1.84 1.21 -1.28
CA ILE A 35 0.52 0.70 -1.68
C ILE A 35 0.69 -0.38 -2.75
N TRP A 36 -0.17 -1.40 -2.71
CA TRP A 36 -0.12 -2.55 -3.63
C TRP A 36 -1.45 -2.73 -4.38
N THR A 37 -1.41 -2.76 -5.71
CA THR A 37 -2.58 -3.02 -6.58
C THR A 37 -2.50 -4.41 -7.21
N VAL A 38 -3.64 -5.08 -7.41
CA VAL A 38 -3.74 -6.40 -8.03
C VAL A 38 -4.30 -6.28 -9.46
N GLU A 39 -4.14 -7.33 -10.27
CA GLU A 39 -4.64 -7.36 -11.66
C GLU A 39 -5.62 -8.50 -11.90
N HIS A 40 -6.72 -8.15 -12.55
CA HIS A 40 -7.49 -9.02 -13.44
C HIS A 40 -7.97 -8.17 -14.62
N VAL A 41 -7.68 -8.60 -15.84
CA VAL A 41 -8.14 -7.94 -17.08
C VAL A 41 -9.63 -8.20 -17.27
N VAL A 42 -10.03 -9.45 -17.06
CA VAL A 42 -11.42 -9.91 -17.00
C VAL A 42 -11.50 -11.01 -15.97
N VAL A 43 -12.62 -11.09 -15.25
CA VAL A 43 -12.92 -12.19 -14.35
C VAL A 43 -14.07 -12.98 -14.93
N ALA A 44 -13.82 -14.23 -15.31
CA ALA A 44 -14.89 -15.10 -15.80
C ALA A 44 -15.91 -15.40 -14.70
N GLN A 45 -17.18 -15.51 -15.10
CA GLN A 45 -18.26 -15.84 -14.18
C GLN A 45 -18.09 -17.26 -13.61
N ASP A 46 -17.71 -18.19 -14.47
CA ASP A 46 -17.34 -19.56 -14.10
C ASP A 46 -15.89 -19.79 -14.53
N TYR A 47 -15.11 -20.46 -13.70
CA TYR A 47 -13.70 -20.76 -13.99
C TYR A 47 -13.30 -22.17 -13.56
N GLU A 48 -12.55 -22.84 -14.43
CA GLU A 48 -11.95 -24.15 -14.17
C GLU A 48 -10.46 -24.12 -14.60
N PRO A 49 -9.51 -24.31 -13.66
CA PRO A 49 -9.72 -24.73 -12.28
C PRO A 49 -10.32 -23.66 -11.37
N LEU A 50 -10.95 -24.12 -10.29
CA LEU A 50 -11.39 -23.27 -9.19
C LEU A 50 -10.25 -22.44 -8.60
N TYR A 51 -10.60 -21.34 -7.94
CA TYR A 51 -9.62 -20.41 -7.35
C TYR A 51 -8.70 -21.16 -6.38
N PRO A 52 -7.39 -21.23 -6.66
CA PRO A 52 -6.50 -22.16 -5.98
C PRO A 52 -6.14 -21.74 -4.55
N TYR A 53 -6.54 -20.55 -4.13
CA TYR A 53 -6.17 -19.95 -2.86
C TYR A 53 -7.34 -19.84 -1.86
N SER A 54 -8.51 -20.38 -2.19
CA SER A 54 -9.64 -20.46 -1.27
C SER A 54 -10.16 -21.89 -1.13
N PRO A 55 -10.48 -22.37 0.08
CA PRO A 55 -11.06 -23.70 0.28
C PRO A 55 -12.38 -23.93 -0.46
N ASP A 56 -13.19 -22.88 -0.66
CA ASP A 56 -14.45 -22.94 -1.40
C ASP A 56 -14.26 -22.76 -2.92
N GLY A 57 -13.02 -22.58 -3.37
CA GLY A 57 -12.68 -22.40 -4.77
C GLY A 57 -13.14 -21.07 -5.35
N LYS A 58 -13.55 -20.08 -4.53
CA LYS A 58 -14.00 -18.76 -4.98
C LYS A 58 -12.94 -17.69 -4.75
N MET A 59 -12.81 -16.80 -5.72
CA MET A 59 -12.02 -15.59 -5.56
C MET A 59 -12.66 -14.68 -4.49
N PRO A 60 -11.86 -14.05 -3.60
CA PRO A 60 -12.35 -13.02 -2.67
C PRO A 60 -13.10 -11.91 -3.40
N GLY A 61 -14.19 -11.42 -2.81
CA GLY A 61 -15.06 -10.40 -3.39
C GLY A 61 -16.53 -10.82 -3.53
N GLY A 62 -16.84 -12.11 -3.38
CA GLY A 62 -18.21 -12.65 -3.20
C GLY A 62 -19.09 -12.62 -4.44
N ASP A 63 -19.22 -11.45 -5.06
CA ASP A 63 -19.98 -11.17 -6.27
C ASP A 63 -19.04 -10.72 -7.40
N LEU A 64 -19.17 -11.37 -8.57
CA LEU A 64 -18.49 -11.02 -9.81
C LEU A 64 -19.01 -9.66 -10.30
N GLY A 65 -18.47 -8.57 -9.75
CA GLY A 65 -18.94 -7.22 -10.03
C GLY A 65 -18.18 -6.10 -9.33
N VAL A 66 -17.26 -6.41 -8.41
CA VAL A 66 -16.38 -5.40 -7.81
C VAL A 66 -15.48 -4.81 -8.89
N PRO A 67 -15.52 -3.47 -9.13
CA PRO A 67 -14.64 -2.84 -10.10
C PRO A 67 -13.17 -3.07 -9.73
N MET A 68 -12.37 -3.50 -10.70
CA MET A 68 -10.91 -3.61 -10.58
C MET A 68 -10.27 -2.74 -11.66
N THR A 69 -9.64 -1.64 -11.25
CA THR A 69 -8.90 -0.76 -12.16
C THR A 69 -7.59 -1.42 -12.61
N ASP A 70 -7.11 -1.10 -13.82
CA ASP A 70 -5.76 -1.51 -14.25
C ASP A 70 -4.72 -1.05 -13.21
N PRO A 71 -3.84 -1.96 -12.76
CA PRO A 71 -2.92 -1.68 -11.67
C PRO A 71 -1.92 -0.57 -12.02
N LEU A 72 -1.37 -0.54 -13.24
CA LEU A 72 -0.34 0.42 -13.61
C LEU A 72 -0.93 1.82 -13.83
N GLU A 73 -2.15 1.91 -14.37
CA GLU A 73 -2.85 3.20 -14.49
C GLU A 73 -3.21 3.77 -13.11
N THR A 74 -3.70 2.93 -12.19
CA THR A 74 -3.99 3.35 -10.82
C THR A 74 -2.71 3.78 -10.10
N LEU A 75 -1.61 3.03 -10.21
CA LEU A 75 -0.34 3.43 -9.64
C LEU A 75 0.22 4.71 -10.27
N ALA A 76 0.01 4.95 -11.58
CA ALA A 76 0.40 6.20 -12.23
C ALA A 76 -0.39 7.40 -11.67
N PHE A 77 -1.68 7.24 -11.40
CA PHE A 77 -2.47 8.25 -10.72
C PHE A 77 -1.92 8.53 -9.30
N LEU A 78 -1.67 7.47 -8.51
CA LEU A 78 -1.13 7.61 -7.16
C LEU A 78 0.27 8.21 -7.16
N ALA A 79 1.09 7.94 -8.18
CA ALA A 79 2.41 8.54 -8.34
C ALA A 79 2.33 10.08 -8.38
N GLY A 80 1.34 10.63 -9.08
CA GLY A 80 1.09 12.07 -9.13
C GLY A 80 0.43 12.63 -7.86
N ALA A 81 -0.19 11.78 -7.04
CA ALA A 81 -0.89 12.16 -5.81
C ALA A 81 -0.08 11.92 -4.52
N SER A 82 1.14 11.39 -4.62
CA SER A 82 2.02 11.08 -3.49
C SER A 82 3.47 11.43 -3.81
N THR A 83 4.31 11.58 -2.78
CA THR A 83 5.69 12.07 -2.94
C THR A 83 6.78 11.05 -2.60
N THR A 84 6.50 10.15 -1.67
CA THR A 84 7.42 9.19 -1.05
C THR A 84 6.89 7.76 -1.11
N LEU A 85 5.58 7.58 -1.20
CA LEU A 85 4.92 6.28 -1.18
C LEU A 85 5.42 5.36 -2.30
N LYS A 86 5.88 4.15 -1.98
CA LYS A 86 6.22 3.17 -3.01
C LYS A 86 4.97 2.58 -3.65
N LEU A 87 5.09 2.28 -4.93
CA LEU A 87 3.99 1.91 -5.81
C LEU A 87 4.19 0.45 -6.24
N GLY A 88 3.46 -0.48 -5.62
CA GLY A 88 3.63 -1.91 -5.79
C GLY A 88 2.52 -2.57 -6.60
N THR A 89 2.84 -3.61 -7.37
CA THR A 89 1.83 -4.51 -7.96
C THR A 89 1.87 -5.87 -7.27
N ALA A 90 0.71 -6.49 -7.02
CA ALA A 90 0.56 -7.76 -6.32
C ALA A 90 -0.50 -8.67 -6.96
N MET A 91 -0.41 -9.06 -8.23
CA MET A 91 0.70 -8.87 -9.18
C MET A 91 0.13 -8.40 -10.53
N VAL A 92 0.98 -7.80 -11.36
CA VAL A 92 0.72 -7.81 -12.80
C VAL A 92 0.91 -9.24 -13.31
N VAL A 93 -0.10 -9.78 -13.99
CA VAL A 93 -0.07 -11.07 -14.65
C VAL A 93 0.70 -10.94 -15.96
N ALA A 94 2.02 -10.86 -15.86
CA ALA A 94 2.92 -10.50 -16.96
C ALA A 94 2.68 -11.27 -18.28
N PRO A 95 2.32 -12.57 -18.29
CA PRO A 95 2.03 -13.28 -19.54
C PRO A 95 0.82 -12.76 -20.32
N LEU A 96 -0.07 -11.98 -19.68
CA LEU A 96 -1.20 -11.32 -20.35
C LEU A 96 -0.79 -10.07 -21.13
N HIS A 97 0.45 -9.60 -20.94
CA HIS A 97 0.95 -8.37 -21.55
C HIS A 97 1.96 -8.66 -22.64
N SER A 98 2.10 -7.71 -23.58
CA SER A 98 3.31 -7.66 -24.41
C SER A 98 4.49 -7.23 -23.54
N PRO A 99 5.60 -8.00 -23.48
CA PRO A 99 6.76 -7.64 -22.67
C PRO A 99 7.36 -6.27 -23.05
N VAL A 100 7.30 -5.91 -24.34
CA VAL A 100 7.80 -4.62 -24.84
C VAL A 100 6.94 -3.46 -24.35
N VAL A 101 5.62 -3.62 -24.38
CA VAL A 101 4.67 -2.60 -23.89
C VAL A 101 4.76 -2.48 -22.37
N LEU A 102 4.82 -3.62 -21.66
CA LEU A 102 4.96 -3.63 -20.20
C LEU A 102 6.28 -2.97 -19.76
N ALA A 103 7.39 -3.24 -20.46
CA ALA A 103 8.67 -2.56 -20.23
C ALA A 103 8.54 -1.02 -20.35
N LYS A 104 7.82 -0.54 -21.38
CA LYS A 104 7.59 0.89 -21.61
C LYS A 104 6.75 1.51 -20.49
N ARG A 105 5.62 0.88 -20.14
CA ARG A 105 4.70 1.35 -19.10
C ARG A 105 5.40 1.43 -17.74
N ALA A 106 6.10 0.36 -17.35
CA ALA A 106 6.83 0.30 -16.09
C ALA A 106 7.99 1.32 -16.03
N ALA A 107 8.78 1.47 -17.09
CA ALA A 107 9.85 2.47 -17.12
C ALA A 107 9.32 3.91 -17.02
N THR A 108 8.20 4.18 -17.69
CA THR A 108 7.54 5.50 -17.63
C THR A 108 7.07 5.79 -16.21
N LEU A 109 6.37 4.83 -15.58
CA LEU A 109 5.91 4.95 -14.19
C LEU A 109 7.07 5.09 -13.20
N ASP A 110 8.14 4.30 -13.34
CA ASP A 110 9.31 4.40 -12.47
C ASP A 110 9.91 5.81 -12.53
N ILE A 111 10.13 6.37 -13.72
CA ILE A 111 10.71 7.71 -13.86
C ILE A 111 9.77 8.80 -13.34
N GLN A 112 8.49 8.76 -13.73
CA GLN A 112 7.51 9.76 -13.31
C GLN A 112 7.28 9.76 -11.80
N SER A 113 7.41 8.59 -11.17
CA SER A 113 7.33 8.47 -9.71
C SER A 113 8.65 8.81 -9.00
N GLY A 114 9.75 9.09 -9.71
CA GLY A 114 11.05 9.33 -9.09
C GLY A 114 11.72 8.05 -8.56
N GLY A 115 11.48 6.92 -9.22
CA GLY A 115 12.01 5.62 -8.85
C GLY A 115 11.26 4.99 -7.69
N ARG A 116 9.92 5.09 -7.61
CA ARG A 116 9.13 4.52 -6.50
C ARG A 116 8.43 3.20 -6.85
N LEU A 117 8.57 2.71 -8.08
CA LEU A 117 7.94 1.46 -8.53
C LEU A 117 8.58 0.23 -7.86
N LEU A 118 7.72 -0.69 -7.41
CA LEU A 118 7.99 -2.07 -7.03
C LEU A 118 7.17 -2.97 -7.95
N LEU A 119 7.76 -3.43 -9.06
CA LEU A 119 7.02 -4.12 -10.10
C LEU A 119 6.83 -5.60 -9.72
N GLY A 120 5.70 -5.91 -9.09
CA GLY A 120 5.32 -7.28 -8.81
C GLY A 120 4.74 -8.00 -10.02
N LEU A 121 5.33 -9.14 -10.37
CA LEU A 121 4.96 -9.96 -11.52
C LEU A 121 4.54 -11.37 -11.08
N GLY A 122 3.47 -11.86 -11.70
CA GLY A 122 2.92 -13.19 -11.47
C GLY A 122 2.50 -13.88 -12.76
N ILE A 123 2.16 -15.16 -12.64
CA ILE A 123 1.68 -15.97 -13.78
C ILE A 123 0.16 -16.02 -13.87
N GLY A 124 -0.59 -15.56 -12.87
CA GLY A 124 -2.05 -15.68 -12.85
C GLY A 124 -2.55 -17.13 -12.77
N TRP A 125 -3.84 -17.28 -12.49
CA TRP A 125 -4.45 -18.57 -12.19
C TRP A 125 -5.62 -18.92 -13.13
N GLN A 126 -6.32 -17.91 -13.65
CA GLN A 126 -7.58 -18.09 -14.37
C GLN A 126 -7.34 -18.41 -15.84
N LYS A 127 -7.76 -19.60 -16.29
CA LYS A 127 -7.56 -20.07 -17.67
C LYS A 127 -8.41 -19.30 -18.67
N GLU A 128 -9.60 -18.90 -18.26
CA GLU A 128 -10.58 -18.17 -19.06
C GLU A 128 -10.10 -16.75 -19.39
N GLU A 129 -9.40 -16.10 -18.46
CA GLU A 129 -8.77 -14.79 -18.67
C GLU A 129 -7.70 -14.86 -19.78
N TYR A 130 -6.85 -15.90 -19.74
CA TYR A 130 -5.89 -16.21 -20.80
C TYR A 130 -6.57 -16.43 -22.15
N ALA A 131 -7.66 -17.21 -22.17
CA ALA A 131 -8.41 -17.49 -23.38
C ALA A 131 -9.04 -16.21 -23.97
N ALA A 132 -9.57 -15.32 -23.13
CA ALA A 132 -10.22 -14.08 -23.55
C ALA A 132 -9.28 -13.13 -24.30
N ILE A 133 -7.99 -13.12 -23.97
CA ILE A 133 -6.98 -12.30 -24.65
C ILE A 133 -6.15 -13.08 -25.70
N GLY A 134 -6.44 -14.37 -25.89
CA GLY A 134 -5.79 -15.20 -26.89
C GLY A 134 -4.37 -15.67 -26.53
N VAL A 135 -4.02 -15.76 -25.24
CA VAL A 135 -2.71 -16.26 -24.78
C VAL A 135 -2.84 -17.71 -24.30
N PRO A 136 -1.96 -18.64 -24.74
CA PRO A 136 -1.96 -20.00 -24.22
C PRO A 136 -1.68 -20.06 -22.71
N PHE A 137 -2.47 -20.85 -21.98
CA PHE A 137 -2.32 -20.96 -20.53
C PHE A 137 -1.13 -21.85 -20.11
N ALA A 138 -0.76 -22.83 -20.94
CA ALA A 138 0.17 -23.90 -20.56
C ALA A 138 1.63 -23.43 -20.41
N ASP A 139 2.05 -22.41 -21.15
CA ASP A 139 3.40 -21.87 -21.20
C ASP A 139 3.59 -20.60 -20.35
N ARG A 140 2.61 -20.23 -19.51
CA ARG A 140 2.62 -18.99 -18.70
C ARG A 140 3.86 -18.80 -17.82
N GLY A 141 4.45 -19.88 -17.32
CA GLY A 141 5.71 -19.81 -16.57
C GLY A 141 6.89 -19.37 -17.44
N ALA A 142 7.04 -19.99 -18.61
CA ALA A 142 8.10 -19.66 -19.56
C ALA A 142 7.92 -18.26 -20.17
N ARG A 143 6.66 -17.85 -20.41
CA ARG A 143 6.32 -16.48 -20.82
C ARG A 143 6.75 -15.44 -19.79
N LEU A 144 6.54 -15.71 -18.50
CA LEU A 144 7.01 -14.82 -17.43
C LEU A 144 8.55 -14.73 -17.42
N ASP A 145 9.24 -15.87 -17.55
CA ASP A 145 10.72 -15.90 -17.62
C ASP A 145 11.24 -15.03 -18.77
N GLU A 146 10.69 -15.18 -19.98
CA GLU A 146 11.09 -14.38 -21.12
C GLU A 146 10.66 -12.91 -21.02
N CYS A 147 9.52 -12.64 -20.38
CA CYS A 147 9.05 -11.28 -20.15
C CYS A 147 10.05 -10.51 -19.27
N ILE A 148 10.51 -11.10 -18.17
CA ILE A 148 11.52 -10.51 -17.28
C ILE A 148 12.82 -10.23 -18.05
N GLY A 149 13.30 -11.21 -18.83
CA GLY A 149 14.53 -11.06 -19.63
C GLY A 149 14.42 -9.94 -20.67
N ALA A 150 13.32 -9.89 -21.41
CA ALA A 150 13.05 -8.87 -22.41
C ALA A 150 12.95 -7.46 -21.80
N MET A 151 12.24 -7.33 -20.67
CA MET A 151 12.11 -6.05 -19.96
C MET A 151 13.46 -5.54 -19.47
N ARG A 152 14.28 -6.41 -18.87
CA ARG A 152 15.63 -6.04 -18.43
C ARG A 152 16.51 -5.59 -19.59
N ALA A 153 16.53 -6.34 -20.71
CA ALA A 153 17.27 -5.94 -21.90
C ALA A 153 16.85 -4.54 -22.40
N LEU A 154 15.54 -4.27 -22.49
CA LEU A 154 15.02 -2.97 -22.91
C LEU A 154 15.40 -1.82 -21.96
N TRP A 155 15.56 -2.10 -20.67
CA TRP A 155 15.91 -1.09 -19.66
C TRP A 155 17.42 -0.83 -19.54
N THR A 156 18.26 -1.81 -19.88
CA THR A 156 19.71 -1.71 -19.66
C THR A 156 20.53 -1.56 -20.93
N GLU A 157 19.98 -1.87 -22.11
CA GLU A 157 20.67 -1.81 -23.39
C GLU A 157 20.05 -0.76 -24.32
N SER A 158 20.86 -0.08 -25.12
CA SER A 158 20.40 0.95 -26.06
C SER A 158 21.33 1.04 -27.28
N PRO A 159 20.95 0.47 -28.44
CA PRO A 159 19.71 -0.30 -28.69
C PRO A 159 19.73 -1.70 -28.05
N ALA A 160 18.56 -2.18 -27.60
CA ALA A 160 18.40 -3.48 -26.96
C ALA A 160 18.03 -4.58 -27.97
N SER A 161 18.47 -5.81 -27.70
CA SER A 161 18.05 -7.00 -28.45
C SER A 161 17.70 -8.14 -27.48
N TYR A 162 16.70 -8.94 -27.83
CA TYR A 162 16.31 -10.12 -27.06
C TYR A 162 15.82 -11.21 -28.00
N SER A 163 16.21 -12.46 -27.74
CA SER A 163 15.85 -13.62 -28.56
C SER A 163 15.26 -14.71 -27.67
N GLY A 164 13.94 -14.84 -27.69
CA GLY A 164 13.16 -15.85 -26.98
C GLY A 164 12.12 -16.52 -27.88
N THR A 165 11.47 -17.55 -27.35
CA THR A 165 10.42 -18.31 -28.04
C THR A 165 9.11 -17.53 -28.11
N HIS A 166 8.79 -16.78 -27.06
CA HIS A 166 7.55 -16.03 -26.89
C HIS A 166 7.71 -14.54 -27.19
N VAL A 167 8.91 -13.99 -27.02
CA VAL A 167 9.23 -12.61 -27.38
C VAL A 167 10.62 -12.51 -28.00
N SER A 168 10.72 -11.77 -29.11
CA SER A 168 11.99 -11.50 -29.78
C SER A 168 11.96 -10.10 -30.43
N PHE A 169 13.07 -9.37 -30.35
CA PHE A 169 13.29 -8.10 -31.03
C PHE A 169 14.78 -7.84 -31.24
N ASP A 170 15.14 -7.13 -32.31
CA ASP A 170 16.52 -6.79 -32.65
C ASP A 170 16.70 -5.26 -32.70
N LYS A 171 17.74 -4.77 -32.01
CA LYS A 171 18.21 -3.37 -32.03
C LYS A 171 17.10 -2.31 -31.88
N GLN A 172 16.32 -2.40 -30.82
CA GLN A 172 15.24 -1.46 -30.51
C GLN A 172 15.65 -0.43 -29.46
N PHE A 173 15.21 0.82 -29.63
CA PHE A 173 15.35 1.85 -28.59
C PHE A 173 14.12 1.88 -27.70
N CYS A 174 14.29 1.63 -26.40
CA CYS A 174 13.22 1.77 -25.42
C CYS A 174 13.48 2.97 -24.51
N LEU A 175 13.15 4.18 -24.99
CA LEU A 175 13.31 5.42 -24.22
C LEU A 175 11.96 5.97 -23.70
N PRO A 176 11.88 6.46 -22.45
CA PRO A 176 13.00 6.58 -21.51
C PRO A 176 13.36 5.24 -20.84
N GLN A 177 14.61 5.11 -20.41
CA GLN A 177 15.06 4.00 -19.56
C GLN A 177 14.93 4.39 -18.09
N PRO A 178 14.60 3.45 -17.18
CA PRO A 178 14.55 3.71 -15.74
C PRO A 178 15.84 4.34 -15.22
N SER A 179 15.73 5.29 -14.29
CA SER A 179 16.91 5.96 -13.70
C SER A 179 17.68 5.07 -12.71
N ARG A 180 17.08 3.96 -12.30
CA ARG A 180 17.65 2.92 -11.44
C ARG A 180 17.12 1.56 -11.88
N PRO A 181 17.74 0.44 -11.49
CA PRO A 181 17.12 -0.88 -11.69
C PRO A 181 15.71 -0.91 -11.07
N VAL A 182 14.71 -1.21 -11.88
CA VAL A 182 13.32 -1.38 -11.43
C VAL A 182 13.23 -2.71 -10.66
N PRO A 183 12.82 -2.74 -9.39
CA PRO A 183 12.77 -3.97 -8.61
C PRO A 183 11.64 -4.84 -9.13
N ILE A 184 11.96 -6.08 -9.49
CA ILE A 184 10.98 -7.09 -9.89
C ILE A 184 10.67 -7.99 -8.69
N VAL A 185 9.44 -7.88 -8.16
CA VAL A 185 8.95 -8.68 -7.03
C VAL A 185 8.16 -9.87 -7.58
N LEU A 186 8.56 -11.10 -7.27
CA LEU A 186 7.94 -12.29 -7.87
C LEU A 186 6.90 -12.92 -6.96
N GLY A 187 5.71 -13.17 -7.52
CA GLY A 187 4.62 -13.85 -6.84
C GLY A 187 4.67 -15.37 -6.96
N GLY A 188 4.00 -16.04 -6.02
CA GLY A 188 3.71 -17.48 -6.05
C GLY A 188 4.55 -18.32 -5.10
N ASN A 189 4.01 -19.49 -4.75
CA ASN A 189 4.55 -20.36 -3.69
C ASN A 189 5.17 -21.66 -4.22
N SER A 190 4.94 -21.98 -5.51
CA SER A 190 5.37 -23.24 -6.09
C SER A 190 6.89 -23.32 -6.20
N VAL A 191 7.44 -24.54 -6.26
CA VAL A 191 8.88 -24.75 -6.43
C VAL A 191 9.45 -23.96 -7.64
N PRO A 192 8.80 -23.91 -8.82
CA PRO A 192 9.26 -23.07 -9.91
C PRO A 192 9.22 -21.56 -9.61
N ALA A 193 8.23 -21.07 -8.85
CA ALA A 193 8.12 -19.66 -8.48
C ALA A 193 9.24 -19.25 -7.50
N VAL A 194 9.46 -20.06 -6.45
CA VAL A 194 10.56 -19.87 -5.47
C VAL A 194 11.91 -19.91 -6.19
N ARG A 195 12.11 -20.85 -7.11
CA ARG A 195 13.34 -20.91 -7.93
C ARG A 195 13.53 -19.64 -8.75
N ARG A 196 12.48 -19.16 -9.43
CA ARG A 196 12.53 -17.93 -10.24
C ARG A 196 12.89 -16.71 -9.40
N ALA A 197 12.29 -16.58 -8.21
CA ALA A 197 12.60 -15.51 -7.26
C ALA A 197 14.09 -15.49 -6.88
N GLY A 198 14.68 -16.63 -6.54
CA GLY A 198 16.13 -16.70 -6.22
C GLY A 198 17.04 -16.37 -7.41
N LEU A 199 16.70 -16.84 -8.61
CA LEU A 199 17.55 -16.63 -9.79
C LEU A 199 17.52 -15.20 -10.31
N VAL A 200 16.33 -14.62 -10.45
CA VAL A 200 16.16 -13.36 -11.18
C VAL A 200 15.32 -12.32 -10.44
N GLY A 201 14.60 -12.66 -9.37
CA GLY A 201 13.77 -11.70 -8.63
C GLY A 201 14.59 -10.76 -7.76
N ASP A 202 14.11 -9.54 -7.57
CA ASP A 202 14.62 -8.56 -6.57
C ASP A 202 13.75 -8.57 -5.30
N GLY A 203 12.60 -9.26 -5.35
CA GLY A 203 11.78 -9.56 -4.19
C GLY A 203 10.92 -10.81 -4.39
N TRP A 204 10.33 -11.29 -3.31
CA TRP A 204 9.37 -12.39 -3.30
C TRP A 204 8.14 -11.99 -2.48
N PHE A 205 6.95 -12.18 -3.05
CA PHE A 205 5.69 -11.87 -2.40
C PHE A 205 4.68 -13.02 -2.63
N PRO A 206 4.71 -14.05 -1.78
CA PRO A 206 3.80 -15.19 -1.85
C PRO A 206 2.38 -14.83 -1.38
N TYR A 207 1.43 -15.71 -1.67
CA TYR A 207 0.02 -15.52 -1.35
C TYR A 207 -0.55 -16.75 -0.63
N THR A 208 -1.34 -16.55 0.44
CA THR A 208 -1.93 -17.62 1.28
C THR A 208 -0.92 -18.70 1.67
N ILE A 209 0.09 -18.34 2.46
CA ILE A 209 1.19 -19.23 2.86
C ILE A 209 1.28 -19.30 4.38
N THR A 210 1.78 -20.41 4.93
CA THR A 210 2.09 -20.50 6.38
C THR A 210 3.44 -19.85 6.69
N SER A 211 3.69 -19.48 7.95
CA SER A 211 5.01 -18.96 8.36
C SER A 211 6.14 -19.96 8.12
N ASP A 212 5.87 -21.26 8.30
CA ASP A 212 6.86 -22.32 8.12
C ASP A 212 7.20 -22.54 6.64
N ASP A 213 6.18 -22.53 5.77
CA ASP A 213 6.39 -22.59 4.32
C ASP A 213 7.09 -21.32 3.81
N PHE A 214 6.73 -20.16 4.38
CA PHE A 214 7.39 -18.90 4.07
C PHE A 214 8.87 -18.95 4.43
N ALA A 215 9.22 -19.43 5.63
CA ALA A 215 10.60 -19.60 6.06
C ALA A 215 11.38 -20.53 5.12
N ARG A 216 10.82 -21.71 4.79
CA ARG A 216 11.43 -22.65 3.82
C ARG A 216 11.63 -22.02 2.45
N GLY A 217 10.64 -21.27 1.96
CA GLY A 217 10.74 -20.55 0.68
C GLY A 217 11.82 -19.48 0.70
N ALA A 218 11.88 -18.68 1.77
CA ALA A 218 12.87 -17.62 1.95
C ALA A 218 14.30 -18.18 2.07
N ASP A 219 14.50 -19.26 2.82
CA ASP A 219 15.78 -19.99 2.88
C ASP A 219 16.18 -20.47 1.49
N ARG A 220 15.26 -21.13 0.77
CA ARG A 220 15.56 -21.66 -0.56
C ARG A 220 15.88 -20.57 -1.57
N ILE A 221 15.20 -19.42 -1.51
CA ILE A 221 15.48 -18.27 -2.35
C ILE A 221 16.89 -17.75 -2.08
N ARG A 222 17.27 -17.58 -0.80
CA ARG A 222 18.61 -17.14 -0.41
C ARG A 222 19.69 -18.11 -0.89
N GLU A 223 19.50 -19.41 -0.70
CA GLU A 223 20.41 -20.44 -1.22
C GLU A 223 20.64 -20.33 -2.73
N ILE A 224 19.55 -20.17 -3.50
CA ILE A 224 19.62 -20.05 -4.96
C ILE A 224 20.31 -18.74 -5.35
N ALA A 225 19.97 -17.62 -4.71
CA ALA A 225 20.58 -16.33 -5.00
C ALA A 225 22.10 -16.35 -4.74
N THR A 226 22.52 -16.89 -3.59
CA THR A 226 23.94 -17.03 -3.24
C THR A 226 24.68 -17.99 -4.18
N ALA A 227 24.03 -19.09 -4.61
CA ALA A 227 24.62 -20.00 -5.60
C ALA A 227 24.86 -19.33 -6.97
N GLU A 228 24.07 -18.33 -7.32
CA GLU A 228 24.25 -17.49 -8.51
C GLU A 228 25.20 -16.29 -8.27
N GLY A 229 25.86 -16.23 -7.11
CA GLY A 229 26.80 -15.17 -6.74
C GLY A 229 26.14 -13.83 -6.40
N ARG A 230 24.83 -13.81 -6.15
CA ARG A 230 24.10 -12.62 -5.66
C ARG A 230 24.29 -12.49 -4.14
N SER A 231 24.09 -11.28 -3.59
CA SER A 231 24.15 -11.07 -2.14
C SER A 231 23.01 -11.80 -1.41
N GLU A 232 23.21 -12.10 -0.13
CA GLU A 232 22.19 -12.79 0.69
C GLU A 232 20.90 -11.96 0.88
N ASP A 233 21.01 -10.64 0.74
CA ASP A 233 19.92 -9.67 0.81
C ASP A 233 19.40 -9.24 -0.58
N ALA A 234 19.83 -9.90 -1.66
CA ALA A 234 19.46 -9.55 -3.03
C ALA A 234 17.97 -9.71 -3.34
N VAL A 235 17.22 -10.45 -2.51
CA VAL A 235 15.79 -10.70 -2.68
C VAL A 235 15.04 -10.21 -1.43
N GLU A 236 14.28 -9.14 -1.60
CA GLU A 236 13.44 -8.58 -0.54
C GLU A 236 12.20 -9.46 -0.27
N MET A 237 12.04 -9.94 0.95
CA MET A 237 10.86 -10.74 1.32
C MET A 237 9.69 -9.83 1.75
N THR A 238 8.56 -9.97 1.06
CA THR A 238 7.29 -9.27 1.33
C THR A 238 6.21 -10.29 1.64
N ILE A 239 5.31 -10.00 2.58
CA ILE A 239 4.21 -10.91 2.94
C ILE A 239 2.94 -10.14 3.29
N TRP A 240 1.78 -10.72 2.99
CA TRP A 240 0.48 -10.30 3.50
C TRP A 240 -0.09 -11.41 4.40
N PRO A 241 0.11 -11.35 5.73
CA PRO A 241 -0.38 -12.37 6.65
C PRO A 241 -1.91 -12.53 6.61
N GLY A 242 -2.64 -11.42 6.41
CA GLY A 242 -4.10 -11.42 6.27
C GLY A 242 -4.61 -12.26 5.10
N SER A 243 -3.80 -12.51 4.06
CA SER A 243 -4.17 -13.45 2.98
C SER A 243 -4.39 -14.86 3.49
N ARG A 244 -3.64 -15.28 4.52
CA ARG A 244 -3.75 -16.62 5.11
C ARG A 244 -4.89 -16.71 6.11
N ASP A 245 -5.04 -15.68 6.94
CA ASP A 245 -6.09 -15.53 7.93
C ASP A 245 -6.25 -14.05 8.30
N PHE A 246 -7.24 -13.39 7.70
CA PHE A 246 -7.49 -11.97 7.92
C PHE A 246 -7.92 -11.67 9.37
N THR A 247 -8.45 -12.65 10.11
CA THR A 247 -8.90 -12.47 11.50
C THR A 247 -7.73 -12.38 12.47
N ARG A 248 -6.56 -12.89 12.06
CA ARG A 248 -5.33 -12.94 12.87
C ARG A 248 -4.28 -11.93 12.42
N GLU A 249 -4.62 -11.00 11.54
CA GLU A 249 -3.66 -10.03 11.01
C GLU A 249 -2.97 -9.19 12.09
N PHE A 250 -3.67 -8.88 13.20
CA PHE A 250 -3.12 -8.18 14.38
C PHE A 250 -2.54 -9.09 15.46
N ASP A 251 -2.69 -10.40 15.34
CA ASP A 251 -2.14 -11.35 16.30
C ASP A 251 -0.61 -11.40 16.12
N ALA A 252 0.11 -10.85 17.10
CA ALA A 252 1.57 -10.80 17.07
C ALA A 252 2.22 -12.19 17.01
N ASP A 253 1.63 -13.20 17.64
CA ASP A 253 2.14 -14.57 17.61
C ASP A 253 1.89 -15.23 16.24
N PHE A 254 0.88 -14.78 15.51
CA PHE A 254 0.64 -15.17 14.13
C PHE A 254 1.63 -14.49 13.15
N VAL A 255 1.93 -13.21 13.34
CA VAL A 255 2.72 -12.43 12.37
C VAL A 255 4.23 -12.52 12.59
N ARG A 256 4.70 -12.44 13.84
CA ARG A 256 6.14 -12.40 14.16
C ARG A 256 6.94 -13.57 13.58
N PRO A 257 6.40 -14.79 13.44
CA PRO A 257 7.08 -15.88 12.73
C PRO A 257 7.51 -15.51 11.30
N TYR A 258 6.71 -14.75 10.54
CA TYR A 258 7.12 -14.29 9.21
C TYR A 258 8.28 -13.29 9.26
N VAL A 259 8.27 -12.37 10.24
CA VAL A 259 9.34 -11.39 10.45
C VAL A 259 10.65 -12.11 10.82
N ARG A 260 10.59 -13.09 11.73
CA ARG A 260 11.74 -13.93 12.11
C ARG A 260 12.28 -14.73 10.92
N ALA A 261 11.41 -15.13 10.00
CA ALA A 261 11.77 -15.79 8.74
C ALA A 261 12.37 -14.85 7.68
N GLY A 262 12.52 -13.55 7.98
CA GLY A 262 13.17 -12.58 7.10
C GLY A 262 12.20 -11.68 6.32
N ALA A 263 10.90 -11.69 6.63
CA ALA A 263 9.97 -10.73 6.04
C ALA A 263 10.40 -9.30 6.39
N SER A 264 10.71 -8.51 5.36
CA SER A 264 11.21 -7.15 5.51
C SER A 264 10.11 -6.10 5.29
N ARG A 265 9.01 -6.51 4.64
CA ARG A 265 7.81 -5.75 4.35
C ARG A 265 6.58 -6.58 4.68
N ILE A 266 5.70 -6.01 5.49
CA ILE A 266 4.37 -6.56 5.76
C ILE A 266 3.35 -5.70 5.01
N VAL A 267 2.53 -6.34 4.19
CA VAL A 267 1.41 -5.70 3.50
C VAL A 267 0.15 -6.00 4.29
N LEU A 268 -0.64 -4.97 4.57
CA LEU A 268 -1.85 -5.03 5.38
C LEU A 268 -3.09 -5.08 4.48
N THR A 269 -4.12 -5.76 4.96
CA THR A 269 -5.48 -5.65 4.40
C THR A 269 -5.96 -4.21 4.58
N PRO A 270 -6.56 -3.58 3.56
CA PRO A 270 -7.25 -2.32 3.78
C PRO A 270 -8.39 -2.55 4.78
N PRO A 271 -8.60 -1.67 5.78
CA PRO A 271 -9.73 -1.81 6.66
C PRO A 271 -11.03 -1.80 5.83
N MET A 272 -11.93 -2.76 6.08
CA MET A 272 -13.22 -2.84 5.40
C MET A 272 -14.02 -1.58 5.73
N PHE A 273 -14.02 -0.60 4.83
CA PHE A 273 -14.81 0.61 4.96
C PHE A 273 -16.28 0.24 4.73
N GLY A 274 -17.14 0.36 5.76
CA GLY A 274 -18.59 0.36 5.56
C GLY A 274 -19.02 1.60 4.77
N GLU A 275 -20.32 1.75 4.47
CA GLU A 275 -20.90 2.89 3.71
C GLU A 275 -20.58 4.31 4.28
N GLU A 276 -19.86 4.41 5.40
CA GLU A 276 -19.35 5.67 5.95
C GLU A 276 -18.12 6.17 5.20
N SER A 277 -18.13 7.47 4.87
CA SER A 277 -17.25 8.12 3.88
C SER A 277 -15.74 7.91 4.05
N LEU A 278 -15.02 8.23 2.96
CA LEU A 278 -13.57 8.48 2.86
C LEU A 278 -12.88 8.96 4.14
N LEU A 279 -13.49 9.90 4.86
CA LEU A 279 -12.92 10.53 6.04
C LEU A 279 -12.81 9.57 7.22
N THR A 280 -13.86 8.80 7.52
CA THR A 280 -13.84 7.77 8.57
C THR A 280 -12.84 6.66 8.22
N GLY A 281 -12.62 6.43 6.92
CA GLY A 281 -11.62 5.47 6.45
C GLY A 281 -10.18 5.90 6.71
N VAL A 282 -9.89 7.19 6.59
CA VAL A 282 -8.56 7.77 6.83
C VAL A 282 -8.24 7.83 8.34
N GLU A 283 -9.22 8.15 9.19
CA GLU A 283 -9.09 8.04 10.66
C GLU A 283 -8.75 6.63 11.10
N ARG A 284 -9.55 5.67 10.61
CA ARG A 284 -9.37 4.25 10.90
C ARG A 284 -8.05 3.75 10.33
N LEU A 285 -7.54 4.31 9.22
CA LEU A 285 -6.25 3.93 8.66
C LEU A 285 -5.09 4.26 9.61
N ALA A 286 -5.08 5.45 10.19
CA ALA A 286 -4.05 5.86 11.15
C ALA A 286 -4.05 4.97 12.40
N ASP A 287 -5.24 4.78 13.00
CA ASP A 287 -5.41 3.92 14.17
C ASP A 287 -5.04 2.47 13.85
N TYR A 288 -5.43 1.96 12.69
CA TYR A 288 -5.13 0.60 12.22
C TYR A 288 -3.63 0.39 12.07
N VAL A 289 -2.91 1.34 11.45
CA VAL A 289 -1.46 1.25 11.26
C VAL A 289 -0.70 1.36 12.58
N ASP A 290 -1.12 2.26 13.48
CA ASP A 290 -0.47 2.41 14.78
C ASP A 290 -0.70 1.21 15.68
N ARG A 291 -1.94 0.74 15.75
CA ARG A 291 -2.28 -0.51 16.44
C ARG A 291 -1.39 -1.65 15.95
N TYR A 292 -1.15 -1.75 14.65
CA TYR A 292 -0.27 -2.76 14.10
C TYR A 292 1.19 -2.59 14.56
N ARG A 293 1.71 -1.36 14.54
CA ARG A 293 3.07 -1.08 15.02
C ARG A 293 3.22 -1.42 16.49
N ASP A 294 2.22 -1.12 17.31
CA ASP A 294 2.28 -1.32 18.76
C ASP A 294 2.10 -2.80 19.13
N GLU A 295 1.07 -3.47 18.60
CA GLU A 295 0.76 -4.87 18.93
C GLU A 295 1.78 -5.84 18.28
N VAL A 296 2.13 -5.61 17.01
CA VAL A 296 2.99 -6.52 16.25
C VAL A 296 4.46 -6.09 16.28
N GLY A 297 4.72 -4.79 16.07
CA GLY A 297 6.07 -4.23 15.89
C GLY A 297 6.84 -3.92 17.18
N GLY A 298 6.17 -3.68 18.31
CA GLY A 298 6.81 -3.41 19.59
C GLY A 298 7.25 -4.68 20.34
N GLU A 299 8.36 -4.63 21.09
CA GLU A 299 8.43 -5.45 22.31
C GLU A 299 7.24 -5.05 23.19
N ALA A 300 6.59 -5.97 23.91
CA ALA A 300 5.40 -5.65 24.71
C ALA A 300 5.69 -4.49 25.68
N VAL A 301 5.42 -3.26 25.24
CA VAL A 301 5.55 -2.07 26.06
C VAL A 301 4.29 -2.06 26.87
N ASN A 302 4.46 -2.08 28.19
CA ASN A 302 3.39 -1.75 29.12
C ASN A 302 3.09 -0.25 28.91
N THR A 303 2.27 0.06 27.90
CA THR A 303 1.98 1.44 27.51
C THR A 303 1.00 2.04 28.51
N VAL A 304 1.40 3.14 29.12
CA VAL A 304 0.43 4.13 29.61
C VAL A 304 -0.46 4.47 28.40
N ASN A 305 -1.76 4.26 28.52
CA ASN A 305 -2.68 4.49 27.41
C ASN A 305 -2.67 5.99 27.02
N PRO A 306 -2.18 6.34 25.82
CA PRO A 306 -2.16 7.73 25.40
C PRO A 306 -3.59 8.24 25.18
N VAL A 307 -3.81 9.53 25.40
CA VAL A 307 -5.05 10.20 25.03
C VAL A 307 -4.87 10.83 23.66
N ARG A 308 -5.78 10.49 22.74
CA ARG A 308 -5.84 11.11 21.41
C ARG A 308 -6.89 12.22 21.42
N VAL A 309 -6.54 13.36 20.86
CA VAL A 309 -7.47 14.48 20.63
C VAL A 309 -7.58 14.68 19.13
N LEU A 310 -8.79 14.56 18.60
CA LEU A 310 -9.09 14.69 17.18
C LEU A 310 -9.82 16.00 16.97
N ASP A 311 -9.18 16.98 16.33
CA ASP A 311 -9.83 18.19 15.86
C ASP A 311 -10.22 18.01 14.40
N ARG A 312 -11.52 17.97 14.11
CA ARG A 312 -12.05 17.91 12.74
C ARG A 312 -12.56 19.29 12.34
N VAL A 313 -12.09 19.81 11.21
CA VAL A 313 -12.45 21.13 10.67
C VAL A 313 -12.83 20.97 9.20
N VAL A 314 -14.09 21.23 8.87
CA VAL A 314 -14.58 21.22 7.49
C VAL A 314 -14.56 22.65 6.96
N LEU A 315 -13.89 22.88 5.83
CA LEU A 315 -13.69 24.18 5.21
C LEU A 315 -14.12 24.14 3.74
N PRO A 316 -14.52 25.29 3.15
CA PRO A 316 -14.54 25.42 1.69
C PRO A 316 -13.15 25.06 1.12
N ALA A 317 -13.12 24.32 0.00
CA ALA A 317 -11.89 23.74 -0.52
C ALA A 317 -10.82 24.80 -0.83
N GLU A 318 -11.22 25.98 -1.28
CA GLU A 318 -10.34 27.10 -1.59
C GLU A 318 -9.71 27.76 -0.34
N ARG A 319 -10.21 27.44 0.86
CA ARG A 319 -9.71 27.99 2.14
C ARG A 319 -8.80 27.02 2.91
N ALA A 320 -8.79 25.75 2.52
CA ALA A 320 -8.12 24.70 3.30
C ALA A 320 -6.60 24.91 3.39
N GLU A 321 -5.93 25.27 2.29
CA GLU A 321 -4.48 25.44 2.25
C GLU A 321 -4.01 26.65 3.07
N ASP A 322 -4.69 27.79 2.94
CA ASP A 322 -4.39 29.00 3.72
C ASP A 322 -4.62 28.76 5.22
N TRP A 323 -5.68 28.03 5.56
CA TRP A 323 -5.94 27.64 6.94
C TRP A 323 -4.86 26.70 7.50
N LEU A 324 -4.43 25.69 6.72
CA LEU A 324 -3.35 24.78 7.12
C LEU A 324 -2.04 25.51 7.35
N ALA A 325 -1.70 26.47 6.48
CA ALA A 325 -0.51 27.29 6.63
C ALA A 325 -0.54 28.10 7.93
N ARG A 326 -1.66 28.77 8.21
CA ARG A 326 -1.87 29.49 9.48
C ARG A 326 -1.85 28.56 10.69
N TRP A 327 -2.50 27.40 10.61
CA TRP A 327 -2.50 26.43 11.69
C TRP A 327 -1.06 25.98 12.04
N ARG A 328 -0.23 25.69 11.04
CA ARG A 328 1.19 25.33 11.23
C ARG A 328 2.01 26.46 11.83
N ALA A 329 1.77 27.70 11.41
CA ALA A 329 2.54 28.86 11.85
C ALA A 329 2.13 29.35 13.24
N ASP A 330 0.83 29.48 13.48
CA ASP A 330 0.28 30.26 14.58
C ASP A 330 -0.23 29.36 15.74
N TYR A 331 -0.74 28.16 15.44
CA TYR A 331 -1.36 27.30 16.45
C TYR A 331 -0.46 26.15 16.89
N LEU A 332 0.19 25.47 15.94
CA LEU A 332 0.98 24.27 16.19
C LEU A 332 2.10 24.48 17.24
N PRO A 333 2.94 25.53 17.17
CA PRO A 333 4.00 25.72 18.16
C PRO A 333 3.46 25.83 19.60
N GLY A 334 2.37 26.56 19.79
CA GLY A 334 1.69 26.68 21.08
C GLY A 334 1.06 25.37 21.53
N ALA A 335 0.47 24.61 20.60
CA ALA A 335 -0.10 23.29 20.90
C ALA A 335 0.97 22.31 21.38
N THR A 336 2.13 22.30 20.73
CA THR A 336 3.28 21.48 21.15
C THR A 336 3.84 21.93 22.50
N ALA A 337 3.92 23.24 22.76
CA ALA A 337 4.33 23.75 24.08
C ALA A 337 3.36 23.33 25.20
N ARG A 338 2.08 23.13 24.90
CA ARG A 338 1.06 22.61 25.82
C ARG A 338 1.09 21.08 25.97
N GLY A 339 2.06 20.40 25.38
CA GLY A 339 2.30 18.97 25.55
C GLY A 339 1.64 18.07 24.50
N LEU A 340 0.92 18.63 23.52
CA LEU A 340 0.38 17.85 22.40
C LEU A 340 1.52 17.41 21.48
N ARG A 341 1.63 16.10 21.24
CA ARG A 341 2.70 15.51 20.43
C ARG A 341 2.20 15.05 19.07
N ALA A 342 3.14 15.02 18.13
CA ALA A 342 3.04 14.36 16.83
C ALA A 342 1.70 14.57 16.10
N PRO A 343 1.35 15.82 15.71
CA PRO A 343 0.13 16.05 14.98
C PRO A 343 0.15 15.31 13.63
N ARG A 344 -0.80 14.41 13.42
CA ARG A 344 -1.13 13.94 12.07
C ARG A 344 -2.22 14.83 11.52
N VAL A 345 -2.02 15.35 10.33
CA VAL A 345 -3.02 16.18 9.66
C VAL A 345 -3.52 15.41 8.46
N LEU A 346 -4.65 14.76 8.64
CA LEU A 346 -5.32 14.01 7.59
C LEU A 346 -6.26 14.94 6.82
N ARG A 347 -6.32 14.74 5.51
CA ARG A 347 -7.16 15.53 4.60
C ARG A 347 -8.10 14.57 3.86
N ALA A 348 -9.35 14.97 3.67
CA ALA A 348 -10.18 14.42 2.61
C ALA A 348 -11.26 15.39 2.13
N TYR A 349 -11.73 15.23 0.89
CA TYR A 349 -12.92 15.94 0.41
C TYR A 349 -14.16 15.52 1.24
N HIS A 350 -14.86 16.51 1.76
CA HIS A 350 -16.15 16.32 2.43
C HIS A 350 -17.32 16.37 1.43
N ALA A 351 -17.21 17.25 0.44
CA ALA A 351 -18.07 17.33 -0.75
C ALA A 351 -17.26 17.90 -1.93
N ALA A 352 -17.89 18.11 -3.09
CA ALA A 352 -17.20 18.61 -4.30
C ALA A 352 -16.46 19.95 -4.09
N ASP A 353 -16.91 20.76 -3.13
CA ASP A 353 -16.45 22.12 -2.85
C ASP A 353 -15.94 22.31 -1.40
N SER A 354 -15.77 21.22 -0.63
CA SER A 354 -15.31 21.30 0.76
C SER A 354 -14.32 20.21 1.12
N ILE A 355 -13.39 20.57 2.00
CA ILE A 355 -12.33 19.70 2.51
C ILE A 355 -12.53 19.59 4.02
N ALA A 356 -12.55 18.36 4.53
CA ALA A 356 -12.38 18.10 5.95
C ALA A 356 -10.89 17.86 6.24
N LEU A 357 -10.39 18.66 7.18
CA LEU A 357 -9.08 18.52 7.77
C LEU A 357 -9.25 17.91 9.15
N GLN A 358 -8.38 16.98 9.47
CA GLN A 358 -8.40 16.31 10.74
C GLN A 358 -7.02 16.30 11.35
N ILE A 359 -6.94 16.85 12.55
CA ILE A 359 -5.71 16.94 13.31
C ILE A 359 -5.80 15.96 14.46
N ILE A 360 -4.96 14.94 14.43
CA ILE A 360 -4.85 13.95 15.50
C ILE A 360 -3.64 14.32 16.35
N TRP A 361 -3.90 14.63 17.61
CA TRP A 361 -2.88 14.91 18.62
C TRP A 361 -2.75 13.76 19.60
N GLU A 362 -1.55 13.57 20.14
CA GLU A 362 -1.32 12.57 21.19
C GLU A 362 -0.82 13.22 22.49
N LEU A 363 -1.32 12.71 23.61
CA LEU A 363 -0.90 13.04 24.97
C LEU A 363 -0.55 11.76 25.73
N PRO A 364 0.44 11.79 26.65
CA PRO A 364 0.87 10.58 27.37
C PRO A 364 -0.21 9.90 28.21
N GLY A 365 -1.21 10.64 28.70
CA GLY A 365 -2.31 10.10 29.46
C GLY A 365 -3.40 11.13 29.80
N ILE A 366 -4.45 10.67 30.49
CA ILE A 366 -5.64 11.49 30.78
C ILE A 366 -5.38 12.68 31.68
N TYR A 367 -4.42 12.58 32.61
CA TYR A 367 -4.04 13.72 33.46
C TYR A 367 -3.26 14.79 32.69
N ASP A 368 -2.42 14.39 31.73
CA ASP A 368 -1.76 15.34 30.80
C ASP A 368 -2.79 16.07 29.95
N PHE A 369 -3.85 15.37 29.51
CA PHE A 369 -4.97 16.00 28.82
C PHE A 369 -5.67 17.06 29.67
N TYR A 370 -5.99 16.77 30.93
CA TYR A 370 -6.62 17.76 31.81
C TYR A 370 -5.69 18.95 32.10
N GLY A 371 -4.39 18.70 32.30
CA GLY A 371 -3.38 19.75 32.45
C GLY A 371 -3.29 20.65 31.22
N MET A 372 -3.15 20.05 30.04
CA MET A 372 -3.16 20.75 28.74
C MET A 372 -4.43 21.59 28.57
N ARG A 373 -5.60 21.02 28.88
CA ARG A 373 -6.90 21.71 28.74
C ARG A 373 -7.00 22.93 29.64
N ALA A 374 -6.51 22.85 30.88
CA ALA A 374 -6.50 23.97 31.81
C ALA A 374 -5.62 25.12 31.30
N VAL A 375 -4.43 24.79 30.76
CA VAL A 375 -3.53 25.78 30.16
C VAL A 375 -4.16 26.40 28.90
N ALA A 376 -4.74 25.57 28.02
CA ALA A 376 -5.39 26.03 26.79
C ALA A 376 -6.60 26.94 27.06
N ALA A 377 -7.37 26.68 28.11
CA ALA A 377 -8.52 27.50 28.50
C ALA A 377 -8.11 28.91 29.00
N ALA A 378 -6.88 29.05 29.51
CA ALA A 378 -6.33 30.31 29.97
C ALA A 378 -5.57 31.09 28.87
N ASP A 379 -5.40 30.50 27.69
CA ASP A 379 -4.61 31.05 26.58
C ASP A 379 -5.51 31.81 25.58
N PRO A 380 -5.44 33.15 25.51
CA PRO A 380 -6.28 33.95 24.62
C PRO A 380 -5.95 33.71 23.14
N ASP A 381 -4.74 33.26 22.80
CA ASP A 381 -4.36 32.98 21.42
C ASP A 381 -5.03 31.69 20.91
N VAL A 382 -5.25 30.71 21.80
CA VAL A 382 -6.06 29.51 21.49
C VAL A 382 -7.50 29.88 21.18
N ALA A 383 -8.11 30.70 22.03
CA ALA A 383 -9.49 31.15 21.84
C ALA A 383 -9.63 31.94 20.52
N ARG A 384 -8.69 32.85 20.23
CA ARG A 384 -8.67 33.64 19.00
C ARG A 384 -8.53 32.76 17.76
N PHE A 385 -7.57 31.84 17.73
CA PHE A 385 -7.34 30.97 16.57
C PHE A 385 -8.57 30.13 16.22
N TRP A 386 -9.23 29.55 17.23
CA TRP A 386 -10.41 28.73 16.99
C TRP A 386 -11.65 29.56 16.66
N ALA A 387 -11.80 30.77 17.21
CA ALA A 387 -12.87 31.69 16.79
C ALA A 387 -12.70 32.13 15.32
N ASP A 388 -11.47 32.42 14.90
CA ASP A 388 -11.18 32.74 13.49
C ASP A 388 -11.44 31.54 12.58
N THR A 389 -11.21 30.32 13.08
CA THR A 389 -11.53 29.07 12.37
C THR A 389 -13.04 28.88 12.23
N ASP A 390 -13.80 29.06 13.32
CA ASP A 390 -15.26 28.95 13.33
C ASP A 390 -15.94 29.95 12.39
N ALA A 391 -15.30 31.10 12.12
CA ALA A 391 -15.80 32.09 11.18
C ALA A 391 -15.73 31.66 9.69
N ILE A 392 -14.89 30.67 9.36
CA ILE A 392 -14.68 30.20 7.98
C ILE A 392 -14.99 28.72 7.78
N ALA A 393 -15.13 27.95 8.86
CA ALA A 393 -15.46 26.54 8.82
C ALA A 393 -16.96 26.32 8.52
N ILE A 394 -17.24 25.31 7.69
CA ILE A 394 -18.58 24.74 7.51
C ILE A 394 -18.98 24.01 8.80
N SER A 395 -18.07 23.25 9.39
CA SER A 395 -18.24 22.65 10.71
C SER A 395 -16.91 22.40 11.41
N ARG A 396 -16.94 22.34 12.74
CA ARG A 396 -15.80 21.95 13.55
C ARG A 396 -16.24 21.06 14.71
N GLU A 397 -15.51 19.98 14.92
CA GLU A 397 -15.75 19.01 15.98
C GLU A 397 -14.44 18.69 16.68
N ARG A 398 -14.51 18.38 17.98
CA ARG A 398 -13.39 17.81 18.73
C ARG A 398 -13.84 16.53 19.41
N HIS A 399 -13.14 15.44 19.13
CA HIS A 399 -13.33 14.14 19.77
C HIS A 399 -12.13 13.82 20.64
N ILE A 400 -12.37 13.23 21.82
CA ILE A 400 -11.31 12.82 22.75
C ILE A 400 -11.42 11.30 22.87
N MET A 401 -10.37 10.60 22.48
CA MET A 401 -10.27 9.15 22.63
C MET A 401 -9.29 8.87 23.77
N ALA A 402 -9.83 8.49 24.92
CA ALA A 402 -9.05 7.90 26.00
C ALA A 402 -9.36 6.40 26.00
N ALA A 403 -8.36 5.55 26.19
CA ALA A 403 -8.61 4.12 26.33
C ALA A 403 -9.23 3.84 27.71
N GLU A 404 -10.54 4.04 27.80
CA GLU A 404 -11.49 3.40 28.73
C GLU A 404 -12.93 3.86 28.41
N GLU A 405 -13.54 3.21 27.42
CA GLU A 405 -14.99 2.93 27.37
C GLU A 405 -15.19 1.53 26.72
N GLN A 406 -14.55 0.52 27.31
CA GLN A 406 -15.04 -0.86 27.25
C GLN A 406 -15.51 -1.20 28.66
N ALA A 407 -16.80 -0.99 28.90
CA ALA A 407 -17.54 -1.53 30.03
C ALA A 407 -18.64 -2.45 29.50
#